data_AF-A0A7W0KKB2-F1
#
_entry.id   AF-A0A7W0KKB2-F1
#
_cell.length_a   1.000
_cell.length_b   1.000
_cell.length_c   1.000
_cell.angle_alpha   90.00
_cell.angle_beta   90.00
_cell.angle_gamma   90.00
#
_symmetry.space_group_name_H-M   'P 1'
#
loop_
_entity.id
_entity.type
_entity.pdbx_description
1 polymer ?
#
loop_
_entity_poly.entity_id
_entity_poly.type
_entity_poly.pdbx_seq_one_letter_code
_entity_poly.pdbx_strand_id
1 'polypeptide(L)' 'MLITVLRAYLRRWKWEVGQFFAGVGPDSTDSELLSIAPRHPIFRIQTLS' A
#
# COMPACT_ATOMS: atom_id res chain seq x y z
N MET A 1 3.66 -6.67 7.82
CA MET A 1 2.41 -7.21 7.24
C MET A 1 1.65 -6.21 6.39
N LEU A 2 1.40 -4.97 6.83
CA LEU A 2 0.62 -3.99 6.04
C LEU A 2 1.25 -3.65 4.69
N ILE A 3 2.56 -3.40 4.66
CA ILE A 3 3.32 -3.15 3.42
C ILE A 3 3.21 -4.36 2.47
N THR A 4 3.28 -5.58 2.99
CA THR A 4 3.13 -6.82 2.19
C THR A 4 1.75 -6.91 1.54
N VAL A 5 0.69 -6.62 2.29
CA VAL A 5 -0.69 -6.62 1.79
C VAL A 5 -0.90 -5.50 0.77
N LEU A 6 -0.41 -4.29 1.06
CA LEU A 6 -0.48 -3.15 0.13
C LEU A 6 0.25 -3.47 -1.19
N ARG A 7 1.43 -4.09 -1.11
CA ARG A 7 2.21 -4.50 -2.27
C ARG A 7 1.45 -5.51 -3.12
N ALA A 8 0.82 -6.51 -2.50
CA ALA A 8 -0.02 -7.48 -3.19
C ALA A 8 -1.25 -6.82 -3.85
N TYR A 9 -1.90 -5.89 -3.15
CA TYR A 9 -3.01 -5.11 -3.68
C TYR A 9 -2.60 -4.30 -4.92
N LEU A 10 -1.50 -3.53 -4.81
CA LEU A 10 -0.99 -2.73 -5.92
C LEU A 10 -0.54 -3.60 -7.10
N ARG A 11 -0.02 -4.82 -6.89
CA ARG A 11 0.27 -5.75 -8.00
C ARG A 11 -0.99 -6.14 -8.77
N ARG A 12 -2.09 -6.36 -8.07
CA ARG A 12 -3.33 -6.86 -8.67
C ARG A 12 -4.19 -5.78 -9.33
N TRP A 13 -4.07 -4.54 -8.85
CA TRP A 13 -5.00 -3.44 -9.19
C TRP A 13 -4.30 -2.16 -9.69
N LYS A 14 -2.99 -2.21 -10.00
CA LYS A 14 -2.20 -1.02 -10.37
C LYS A 14 -2.85 -0.19 -11.47
N TRP A 15 -3.47 -0.85 -12.45
CA TRP A 15 -4.06 -0.21 -13.62
C TRP A 15 -5.26 0.66 -13.22
N GLU A 16 -6.08 0.16 -12.32
CA GLU A 16 -7.31 0.81 -11.89
C GLU A 16 -7.05 1.90 -10.83
N VAL A 17 -6.15 1.64 -9.88
CA VAL A 17 -6.00 2.48 -8.68
C VAL A 17 -4.72 3.32 -8.65
N GLY A 18 -3.78 3.10 -9.58
CA GLY A 18 -2.45 3.69 -9.54
C GLY A 18 -2.42 5.23 -9.44
N GLN A 19 -3.41 5.90 -10.02
CA GLN A 19 -3.56 7.37 -9.95
C GLN A 19 -3.68 7.91 -8.52
N PHE A 20 -4.20 7.11 -7.58
CA PHE A 20 -4.40 7.55 -6.20
C PHE A 20 -3.12 7.47 -5.35
N PHE A 21 -2.12 6.71 -5.78
CA PHE A 21 -0.91 6.41 -5.00
C PHE A 21 0.28 7.32 -5.33
N ALA A 22 0.06 8.44 -6.03
CA ALA A 22 1.09 9.44 -6.38
C ALA A 22 2.36 8.84 -7.00
N GLY A 23 2.20 7.87 -7.92
CA GLY A 23 3.30 7.20 -8.60
C GLY A 23 3.95 6.04 -7.83
N VAL A 24 3.58 5.81 -6.57
CA VAL A 24 4.03 4.65 -5.79
C VAL A 24 3.36 3.37 -6.31
N GLY A 25 4.16 2.32 -6.43
CA GLY A 25 3.74 1.06 -7.02
C GLY A 25 4.19 -0.16 -6.23
N PRO A 26 3.92 -1.37 -6.76
CA PRO A 26 4.26 -2.63 -6.09
C PRO A 26 5.76 -2.89 -5.95
N ASP A 27 6.61 -2.15 -6.67
CA ASP A 27 8.06 -2.31 -6.66
C ASP A 27 8.77 -1.17 -5.91
N SER A 28 8.01 -0.21 -5.38
CA SER A 28 8.55 0.86 -4.54
C SER A 28 9.13 0.30 -3.24
N THR A 29 10.14 0.99 -2.71
CA THR A 29 10.75 0.69 -1.42
C THR A 29 9.73 0.82 -0.28
N ASP A 30 10.01 0.17 0.85
CA ASP A 30 9.16 0.28 2.04
C ASP A 30 9.06 1.73 2.53
N SER A 31 10.13 2.52 2.39
CA SER A 31 10.13 3.95 2.73
C SER A 31 9.19 4.77 1.84
N GLU A 32 9.17 4.49 0.53
CA GLU A 32 8.24 5.16 -0.40
C GLU A 32 6.79 4.76 -0.14
N LEU A 33 6.53 3.51 0.24
CA LEU A 33 5.19 3.06 0.61
C LEU A 33 4.72 3.69 1.94
N LEU A 34 5.63 3.92 2.88
CA LEU A 34 5.31 4.57 4.16
C LEU A 34 5.08 6.09 3.99
N SER A 35 5.77 6.76 3.07
CA SER A 35 5.63 8.21 2.87
C SER A 35 4.22 8.61 2.42
N ILE A 36 3.51 7.72 1.72
CA ILE A 36 2.16 7.96 1.24
C ILE A 36 1.09 7.60 2.26
N ALA A 37 1.45 6.88 3.32
CA ALA A 37 0.52 6.37 4.31
C ALA A 37 -0.35 7.47 4.97
N PRO A 38 0.17 8.67 5.31
CA PRO A 38 -0.65 9.76 5.87
C PRO A 38 -1.75 10.28 4.93
N ARG A 39 -1.66 10.02 3.62
CA ARG A 39 -2.64 10.48 2.62
C ARG A 39 -3.79 9.49 2.40
N HIS A 40 -3.74 8.32 3.06
CA HIS A 40 -4.65 7.22 2.83
C HIS A 40 -5.17 6.65 4.15
N PRO A 41 -6.40 6.11 4.21
CA PRO A 41 -6.85 5.37 5.38
C PRO A 41 -5.95 4.15 5.63
N ILE A 42 -5.50 3.98 6.87
CA ILE A 42 -4.66 2.84 7.29
C ILE A 42 -5.44 1.99 8.29
N PHE A 43 -5.52 0.69 8.02
CA PHE A 43 -6.11 -0.28 8.95
C PHE A 43 -5.01 -1.08 9.62
N ARG A 44 -5.06 -1.23 10.94
CA ARG A 44 -4.21 -2.19 11.66
C ARG A 44 -4.91 -3.54 11.69
N ILE A 45 -4.28 -4.56 11.12
CA ILE A 45 -4.75 -5.94 11.22
C ILE A 45 -4.23 -6.52 12.54
N GLN A 46 -5.14 -7.02 13.38
CA GLN A 46 -4.82 -7.74 14.62
C GLN A 46 -5.42 -9.14 14.53
N THR A 47 -4.64 -10.14 14.95
CA THR A 47 -5.17 -11.47 15.20
C THR A 47 -5.67 -11.51 16.63
N LEU A 48 -6.92 -11.88 16.84
CA LEU A 48 -7.44 -12.14 18.17
C LEU A 48 -6.88 -13.50 18.64
N SER A 49 -6.20 -13.49 19.78
CA SER A 49 -5.73 -14.68 20.49
C SER A 49 -6.82 -15.26 21.37
#